data_AF-A0A6L6IQY1-F1
#
_entry.id   AF-A0A6L6IQY1-F1
#
_cell.length_a   1.000
_cell.length_b   1.000
_cell.length_c   1.000
_cell.angle_alpha   90.00
_cell.angle_beta   90.00
_cell.angle_gamma   90.00
#
_symmetry.space_group_name_H-M   'P 1'
#
loop_
_entity.id
_entity.type
_entity.pdbx_description
1 polymer ?
#
loop_
_entity_poly.entity_id
_entity_poly.type
_entity_poly.pdbx_seq_one_letter_code
_entity_poly.pdbx_strand_id
1 'polypeptide(L)'
;MKSLSLAVLGTGLLISYATSGQEWKSECISYYQMQLPDSLEVGLYPVVGFVNPDERPEGNGFFITRRYAGNGITFSDKYNSAQADAVQAQFSSFYYDGYELDITSEDRSQINFSEYKKRVIDNINFRTEVIRKYKERDLRLLNKPMESKTEFNRKYSHILKDYQNAFVDYDYRGYTIYINSGRRLYHFWGRNEPDTGERTQTAEAQVEKSEPEVRSLLKRFRPRKLYEVPAEQGFCLPYGFIAGDSGDEPRNMGVTYRLKN
;
A
#
# COMPACT_ATOMS: atom_id res chain seq x y z
N MET A 1 76.01 43.10 9.93
CA MET A 1 75.10 42.00 9.55
C MET A 1 73.83 42.10 10.39
N LYS A 2 72.68 42.07 9.72
CA LYS A 2 71.32 42.18 10.27
C LYS A 2 70.86 40.85 10.88
N SER A 3 70.03 40.89 11.91
CA SER A 3 68.83 40.04 11.96
C SER A 3 67.78 40.65 12.91
N LEU A 4 66.70 41.15 12.32
CA LEU A 4 65.42 41.36 13.00
C LEU A 4 64.66 40.05 12.92
N SER A 5 64.27 39.48 14.05
CA SER A 5 63.36 38.34 14.10
C SER A 5 61.91 38.85 14.05
N LEU A 6 61.24 38.63 12.93
CA LEU A 6 59.81 38.90 12.74
C LEU A 6 59.02 37.66 13.19
N ALA A 7 58.28 37.76 14.29
CA ALA A 7 57.32 36.73 14.68
C ALA A 7 56.01 36.94 13.89
N VAL A 8 55.71 36.05 12.95
CA VAL A 8 54.45 36.02 12.22
C VAL A 8 53.42 35.29 13.09
N LEU A 9 52.51 36.05 13.70
CA LEU A 9 51.28 35.52 14.29
C LEU A 9 50.31 35.16 13.16
N GLY A 10 50.28 33.88 12.80
CA GLY A 10 49.27 33.34 11.90
C GLY A 10 47.92 33.27 12.62
N THR A 11 47.01 34.20 12.32
CA THR A 11 45.60 34.10 12.66
C THR A 11 44.95 33.03 11.79
N GLY A 12 44.83 31.82 12.33
CA GLY A 12 43.99 30.78 11.75
C GLY A 12 42.53 31.18 11.85
N LEU A 13 41.95 31.67 10.75
CA LEU A 13 40.51 31.76 10.56
C LEU A 13 39.96 30.33 10.51
N LEU A 14 39.47 29.84 11.65
CA LEU A 14 38.61 28.65 11.71
C LEU A 14 37.29 29.02 11.03
N ILE A 15 37.22 28.78 9.73
CA ILE A 15 35.94 28.71 9.01
C ILE A 15 35.24 27.48 9.57
N SER A 16 34.42 27.69 10.59
CA SER A 16 33.47 26.68 11.04
C SER A 16 32.52 26.49 9.88
N TYR A 17 32.71 25.42 9.10
CA TYR A 17 31.68 24.95 8.20
C TYR A 17 30.43 24.79 9.05
N ALA A 18 29.42 25.63 8.80
CA ALA A 18 28.09 25.41 9.32
C ALA A 18 27.64 24.07 8.72
N THR A 19 27.91 22.99 9.44
CA THR A 19 27.13 21.77 9.33
C THR A 19 25.72 22.22 9.64
N SER A 20 24.88 22.30 8.61
CA SER A 20 23.44 22.45 8.81
C SER A 20 23.03 21.31 9.74
N GLY A 21 22.78 21.64 11.00
CA GLY A 21 22.45 20.64 12.01
C GLY A 21 21.21 19.87 11.56
N GLN A 22 21.26 18.55 11.70
CA GLN A 22 20.11 17.68 11.50
C GLN A 22 18.90 18.24 12.27
N GLU A 23 17.85 18.68 11.56
CA GLU A 23 16.62 19.11 12.22
C GLU A 23 15.82 17.89 12.64
N TRP A 24 15.13 18.00 13.78
CA TRP A 24 14.23 16.98 14.28
C TRP A 24 12.80 17.48 14.14
N LYS A 25 11.93 16.64 13.57
CA LYS A 25 10.52 16.96 13.32
C LYS A 25 9.63 15.89 13.95
N SER A 26 8.50 16.33 14.48
CA SER A 26 7.48 15.43 15.00
C SER A 26 6.86 14.61 13.87
N GLU A 27 6.74 13.31 14.07
CA GLU A 27 6.00 12.37 13.21
C GLU A 27 5.08 11.52 14.09
N CYS A 28 3.99 11.02 13.54
CA CYS A 28 3.09 10.08 14.20
C CYS A 28 2.93 8.80 13.39
N ILE A 29 2.93 7.66 14.09
CA ILE A 29 2.68 6.34 13.53
C ILE A 29 1.82 5.56 14.52
N SER A 30 0.74 4.97 14.04
CA SER A 30 -0.30 4.40 14.89
C SER A 30 -0.82 5.50 15.85
N TYR A 31 -0.77 5.26 17.15
CA TYR A 31 -1.13 6.23 18.20
C TYR A 31 0.09 6.92 18.83
N TYR A 32 1.30 6.65 18.34
CA TYR A 32 2.52 7.19 18.91
C TYR A 32 2.98 8.41 18.13
N GLN A 33 3.47 9.41 18.86
CA GLN A 33 4.24 10.52 18.31
C GLN A 33 5.71 10.35 18.70
N MET A 34 6.60 10.62 17.76
CA MET A 34 8.05 10.52 17.93
C MET A 34 8.77 11.65 17.21
N GLN A 35 9.98 12.00 17.66
CA GLN A 35 10.86 12.92 16.93
C GLN A 35 11.71 12.10 15.95
N LEU A 36 11.72 12.53 14.70
CA LEU A 36 12.52 11.92 13.65
C LEU A 36 13.40 12.97 12.96
N PRO A 37 14.60 12.58 12.50
CA PRO A 37 15.42 13.45 11.67
C PRO A 37 14.67 13.85 10.39
N ASP A 38 14.86 15.08 9.92
CA ASP A 38 14.13 15.58 8.77
C ASP A 38 14.63 15.05 7.42
N SER A 39 15.78 14.39 7.40
CA SER A 39 16.40 13.78 6.23
C SER A 39 15.95 12.34 5.94
N LEU A 40 14.78 11.91 6.42
CA LEU A 40 14.35 10.52 6.22
C LEU A 40 13.58 10.28 4.91
N GLU A 41 13.59 9.02 4.49
CA GLU A 41 12.57 8.40 3.63
C GLU A 41 11.91 7.22 4.34
N VAL A 42 10.70 6.90 3.88
CA VAL A 42 9.86 5.82 4.41
C VAL A 42 9.83 4.69 3.39
N GLY A 43 10.02 3.46 3.85
CA GLY A 43 9.83 2.28 3.01
C GLY A 43 8.36 2.18 2.62
N LEU A 44 8.06 2.26 1.32
CA LEU A 44 6.70 2.23 0.80
C LEU A 44 6.60 1.38 -0.45
N TYR A 45 5.38 1.11 -0.88
CA TYR A 45 5.12 0.49 -2.15
C TYR A 45 5.38 1.47 -3.31
N PRO A 46 6.21 1.16 -4.31
CA PRO A 46 6.41 2.07 -5.44
C PRO A 46 5.15 2.25 -6.26
N VAL A 47 4.68 3.50 -6.41
CA VAL A 47 3.44 3.81 -7.14
C VAL A 47 3.45 3.33 -8.59
N VAL A 48 4.63 3.35 -9.25
CA VAL A 48 4.79 2.87 -10.63
C VAL A 48 4.37 1.41 -10.78
N GLY A 49 4.59 0.58 -9.77
CA GLY A 49 4.17 -0.82 -9.78
C GLY A 49 2.65 -1.02 -9.66
N PHE A 50 1.88 0.05 -9.47
CA PHE A 50 0.41 0.04 -9.52
C PHE A 50 -0.12 0.72 -10.77
N VAL A 51 0.43 1.88 -11.13
CA VAL A 51 -0.06 2.68 -12.25
C VAL A 51 0.50 2.23 -13.60
N ASN A 52 1.67 1.57 -13.62
CA ASN A 52 2.29 1.02 -14.82
C ASN A 52 3.06 -0.28 -14.49
N PRO A 53 2.36 -1.33 -14.04
CA PRO A 53 3.01 -2.59 -13.67
C PRO A 53 3.52 -3.34 -14.90
N ASP A 54 4.64 -4.04 -14.73
CA ASP A 54 5.15 -4.96 -15.73
C ASP A 54 4.21 -6.19 -15.83
N GLU A 55 3.88 -6.62 -17.06
CA GLU A 55 3.15 -7.87 -17.27
C GLU A 55 4.01 -9.07 -16.91
N ARG A 56 3.38 -10.11 -16.37
CA ARG A 56 4.09 -11.37 -16.09
C ARG A 56 4.20 -12.20 -17.38
N PRO A 57 5.41 -12.65 -17.75
CA PRO A 57 5.55 -13.57 -18.86
C PRO A 57 4.90 -14.91 -18.49
N GLU A 58 4.24 -15.54 -19.47
CA GLU A 58 3.78 -16.92 -19.32
C GLU A 58 5.00 -17.84 -19.11
N GLY A 59 4.98 -18.64 -18.05
CA GLY A 59 6.06 -19.59 -17.76
C GLY A 59 5.93 -20.88 -18.57
N ASN A 60 6.96 -21.73 -18.51
CA ASN A 60 7.00 -23.06 -19.17
C ASN A 60 5.94 -24.01 -18.59
N GLY A 61 4.68 -23.88 -19.04
CA GLY A 61 3.59 -24.82 -18.76
C GLY A 61 2.78 -24.59 -17.48
N PHE A 62 3.08 -23.54 -16.70
CA PHE A 62 2.29 -23.14 -15.53
C PHE A 62 1.46 -21.88 -15.84
N PHE A 63 0.17 -21.88 -15.50
CA PHE A 63 -0.64 -20.68 -15.61
C PHE A 63 -0.11 -19.63 -14.63
N ILE A 64 0.11 -18.41 -15.10
CA ILE A 64 0.31 -17.27 -14.20
C ILE A 64 -1.02 -17.00 -13.47
N THR A 65 -0.96 -16.79 -12.16
CA THR A 65 -2.16 -16.57 -11.31
C THR A 65 -2.51 -15.10 -11.12
N ARG A 66 -1.66 -14.21 -11.65
CA ARG A 66 -1.80 -12.76 -11.66
C ARG A 66 -1.27 -12.23 -12.99
N ARG A 67 -1.92 -11.22 -13.55
CA ARG A 67 -1.53 -10.64 -14.85
C ARG A 67 -0.25 -9.81 -14.73
N TYR A 68 -0.14 -9.09 -13.61
CA TYR A 68 0.93 -8.14 -13.36
C TYR A 68 1.94 -8.64 -12.33
N ALA A 69 3.17 -8.12 -12.42
CA ALA A 69 4.23 -8.41 -11.47
C ALA A 69 3.82 -8.01 -10.04
N GLY A 70 4.27 -8.79 -9.05
CA GLY A 70 4.03 -8.46 -7.65
C GLY A 70 4.83 -7.22 -7.27
N ASN A 71 4.23 -6.37 -6.46
CA ASN A 71 4.90 -5.22 -5.87
C ASN A 71 5.25 -5.53 -4.40
N GLY A 72 6.04 -4.65 -3.79
CA GLY A 72 6.44 -4.78 -2.40
C GLY A 72 7.02 -3.48 -1.88
N ILE A 73 7.22 -3.41 -0.57
CA ILE A 73 7.78 -2.24 0.08
C ILE A 73 9.28 -2.16 -0.24
N THR A 74 9.73 -0.98 -0.67
CA THR A 74 11.13 -0.68 -0.97
C THR A 74 11.37 0.82 -0.81
N PHE A 75 12.63 1.23 -0.77
CA PHE A 75 13.03 2.63 -0.89
C PHE A 75 13.27 3.07 -2.35
N SER A 76 13.33 2.11 -3.28
CA SER A 76 13.55 2.37 -4.71
C SER A 76 12.26 2.73 -5.46
N ASP A 77 12.40 3.37 -6.62
CA ASP A 77 11.28 3.65 -7.54
C ASP A 77 10.65 2.37 -8.14
N LYS A 78 11.32 1.20 -8.04
CA LYS A 78 10.79 -0.10 -8.47
C LYS A 78 11.06 -1.16 -7.43
N TYR A 79 10.12 -2.10 -7.27
CA TYR A 79 10.30 -3.23 -6.38
C TYR A 79 11.12 -4.34 -7.05
N ASN A 80 12.16 -4.78 -6.36
CA ASN A 80 12.91 -5.99 -6.69
C ASN A 80 13.39 -6.60 -5.38
N SER A 81 12.86 -7.77 -5.04
CA SER A 81 13.11 -8.44 -3.75
C SER A 81 14.57 -8.79 -3.49
N ALA A 82 15.41 -8.85 -4.54
CA ALA A 82 16.84 -9.11 -4.41
C ALA A 82 17.69 -7.85 -4.17
N GLN A 83 17.11 -6.66 -4.29
CA GLN A 83 17.82 -5.39 -4.13
C GLN A 83 17.87 -4.97 -2.66
N ALA A 84 18.98 -4.32 -2.28
CA ALA A 84 19.22 -3.87 -0.90
C ALA A 84 18.08 -3.00 -0.35
N ASP A 85 17.51 -2.13 -1.20
CA ASP A 85 16.39 -1.25 -0.81
C ASP A 85 15.15 -2.03 -0.36
N ALA A 86 14.81 -3.13 -1.05
CA ALA A 86 13.69 -3.98 -0.68
C ALA A 86 14.00 -4.80 0.58
N VAL A 87 15.24 -5.30 0.69
CA VAL A 87 15.69 -6.05 1.88
C VAL A 87 15.70 -5.17 3.12
N GLN A 88 16.11 -3.90 3.02
CA GLN A 88 16.08 -2.97 4.15
C GLN A 88 14.64 -2.62 4.56
N ALA A 89 13.75 -2.45 3.58
CA ALA A 89 12.35 -2.09 3.82
C ALA A 89 11.46 -3.26 4.28
N GLN A 90 11.95 -4.51 4.26
CA GLN A 90 11.16 -5.73 4.51
C GLN A 90 10.45 -5.79 5.88
N PHE A 91 10.87 -4.97 6.84
CA PHE A 91 10.29 -4.92 8.18
C PHE A 91 9.07 -3.99 8.28
N SER A 92 8.74 -3.29 7.19
CA SER A 92 7.51 -2.50 7.11
C SER A 92 6.31 -3.41 6.93
N SER A 93 5.26 -3.16 7.71
CA SER A 93 4.03 -3.94 7.70
C SER A 93 2.90 -3.08 8.23
N PHE A 94 1.79 -2.99 7.52
CA PHE A 94 0.76 -1.99 7.79
C PHE A 94 -0.60 -2.68 7.99
N TYR A 95 -1.06 -2.76 9.24
CA TYR A 95 -2.37 -3.27 9.60
C TYR A 95 -3.12 -2.33 10.52
N TYR A 96 -4.41 -2.13 10.23
CA TYR A 96 -5.33 -1.29 10.98
C TYR A 96 -6.75 -1.85 10.89
N ASP A 97 -7.40 -2.05 12.03
CA ASP A 97 -8.80 -2.45 12.15
C ASP A 97 -9.23 -3.62 11.24
N GLY A 98 -8.39 -4.66 11.18
CA GLY A 98 -8.63 -5.83 10.33
C GLY A 98 -8.28 -5.65 8.84
N TYR A 99 -7.83 -4.47 8.43
CA TYR A 99 -7.27 -4.21 7.10
C TYR A 99 -5.77 -4.46 7.05
N GLU A 100 -5.31 -5.12 5.99
CA GLU A 100 -3.94 -5.01 5.50
C GLU A 100 -3.86 -3.81 4.54
N LEU A 101 -2.77 -3.04 4.62
CA LEU A 101 -2.65 -1.77 3.90
C LEU A 101 -1.52 -1.77 2.88
N ASP A 102 -1.83 -1.33 1.67
CA ASP A 102 -0.82 -0.85 0.74
C ASP A 102 -0.82 0.68 0.76
N ILE A 103 0.34 1.29 0.97
CA ILE A 103 0.52 2.74 0.91
C ILE A 103 1.62 3.01 -0.10
N THR A 104 1.28 3.70 -1.19
CA THR A 104 2.27 3.95 -2.23
C THR A 104 3.17 5.14 -1.94
N SER A 105 4.37 5.14 -2.54
CA SER A 105 5.15 6.36 -2.78
C SER A 105 4.32 7.40 -3.53
N GLU A 106 4.75 8.65 -3.51
CA GLU A 106 4.06 9.73 -4.19
C GLU A 106 4.32 9.64 -5.69
N ASP A 107 3.27 9.82 -6.50
CA ASP A 107 3.43 10.00 -7.93
C ASP A 107 3.94 11.42 -8.24
N ARG A 108 4.93 11.51 -9.14
CA ARG A 108 5.48 12.79 -9.59
C ARG A 108 4.44 13.61 -10.36
N SER A 109 3.45 12.93 -10.93
CA SER A 109 2.33 13.47 -11.69
C SER A 109 0.99 13.16 -11.00
N GLN A 110 -0.12 13.53 -11.65
CA GLN A 110 -1.44 13.14 -11.17
C GLN A 110 -1.73 11.69 -11.59
N ILE A 111 -2.16 10.86 -10.64
CA ILE A 111 -2.56 9.49 -10.92
C ILE A 111 -3.83 9.50 -11.78
N ASN A 112 -3.76 8.90 -12.97
CA ASN A 112 -4.94 8.60 -13.79
C ASN A 112 -5.71 7.44 -13.16
N PHE A 113 -6.62 7.78 -12.25
CA PHE A 113 -7.32 6.78 -11.44
C PHE A 113 -8.32 5.92 -12.24
N SER A 114 -8.89 6.47 -13.31
CA SER A 114 -9.74 5.70 -14.23
C SER A 114 -8.94 4.60 -14.92
N GLU A 115 -7.74 4.94 -15.40
CA GLU A 115 -6.86 3.97 -16.04
C GLU A 115 -6.30 2.95 -15.03
N TYR A 116 -6.00 3.39 -13.81
CA TYR A 116 -5.65 2.49 -12.71
C TYR A 116 -6.79 1.48 -12.42
N LYS A 117 -8.04 1.95 -12.29
CA LYS A 117 -9.21 1.09 -12.07
C LYS A 117 -9.39 0.06 -13.19
N LYS A 118 -9.20 0.45 -14.46
CA LYS A 118 -9.25 -0.50 -15.59
C LYS A 118 -8.25 -1.65 -15.43
N ARG A 119 -7.03 -1.37 -14.96
CA ARG A 119 -6.03 -2.42 -14.70
C ARG A 119 -6.44 -3.34 -13.55
N VAL A 120 -7.05 -2.78 -12.50
CA VAL A 120 -7.59 -3.62 -11.41
C VAL A 120 -8.66 -4.57 -11.95
N ILE A 121 -9.63 -4.06 -12.74
CA ILE A 121 -10.66 -4.88 -13.39
C ILE A 121 -10.05 -5.93 -14.31
N ASP A 122 -9.05 -5.56 -15.10
CA ASP A 122 -8.38 -6.45 -16.02
C ASP A 122 -7.66 -7.60 -15.29
N ASN A 123 -6.98 -7.31 -14.18
CA ASN A 123 -6.34 -8.33 -13.34
C ASN A 123 -7.37 -9.23 -12.64
N ILE A 124 -8.52 -8.69 -12.22
CA ILE A 124 -9.64 -9.48 -11.66
C ILE A 124 -10.16 -10.47 -12.72
N ASN A 125 -10.51 -9.97 -13.91
CA ASN A 125 -11.02 -10.79 -15.01
C ASN A 125 -10.03 -11.90 -15.39
N PHE A 126 -8.76 -11.53 -15.54
CA PHE A 126 -7.68 -12.48 -15.82
C PHE A 126 -7.62 -13.59 -14.75
N ARG A 127 -7.64 -13.22 -13.46
CA ARG A 127 -7.60 -14.19 -12.35
C ARG A 127 -8.83 -15.11 -12.36
N THR A 128 -10.02 -14.58 -12.61
CA THR A 128 -11.25 -15.37 -12.69
C THR A 128 -11.22 -16.38 -13.85
N GLU A 129 -10.70 -15.97 -15.01
CA GLU A 129 -10.49 -16.89 -16.14
C GLU A 129 -9.47 -18.00 -15.83
N VAL A 130 -8.36 -17.64 -15.19
CA VAL A 130 -7.34 -18.61 -14.77
C VAL A 130 -7.92 -19.61 -13.77
N ILE A 131 -8.66 -19.14 -12.75
CA ILE A 131 -9.34 -20.02 -11.78
C ILE A 131 -10.28 -20.99 -12.49
N ARG A 132 -11.08 -20.50 -13.46
CA ARG A 132 -11.98 -21.35 -14.25
C ARG A 132 -11.20 -22.46 -14.98
N LYS A 133 -10.12 -22.10 -15.70
CA LYS A 133 -9.26 -23.07 -16.42
C LYS A 133 -8.65 -24.11 -15.47
N TYR A 134 -8.19 -23.69 -14.29
CA TYR A 134 -7.68 -24.59 -13.26
C TYR A 134 -8.73 -25.58 -12.78
N LYS A 135 -9.92 -25.10 -12.43
CA LYS A 135 -11.02 -25.98 -11.99
C LYS A 135 -11.44 -26.96 -13.08
N GLU A 136 -11.58 -26.49 -14.32
CA GLU A 136 -11.93 -27.34 -15.47
C GLU A 136 -10.91 -28.46 -15.66
N ARG A 137 -9.62 -28.14 -15.61
CA ARG A 137 -8.54 -29.11 -15.68
C ARG A 137 -8.61 -30.13 -14.54
N ASP A 138 -8.70 -29.67 -13.30
CA ASP A 138 -8.65 -30.53 -12.12
C ASP A 138 -9.88 -31.45 -12.03
N LEU A 139 -11.07 -30.93 -12.33
CA LEU A 139 -12.30 -31.72 -12.36
C LEU A 139 -12.28 -32.74 -13.51
N ARG A 140 -11.70 -32.40 -14.67
CA ARG A 140 -11.50 -33.35 -15.77
C ARG A 140 -10.58 -34.51 -15.36
N LEU A 141 -9.49 -34.24 -14.64
CA LEU A 141 -8.59 -35.27 -14.12
C LEU A 141 -9.29 -36.19 -13.09
N LEU A 142 -10.25 -35.65 -12.34
CA LEU A 142 -11.05 -36.38 -11.36
C LEU A 142 -12.33 -37.01 -11.96
N ASN A 143 -12.56 -36.89 -13.27
CA ASN A 143 -13.80 -37.29 -13.94
C ASN A 143 -15.07 -36.72 -13.26
N LYS A 144 -15.00 -35.49 -12.76
CA LYS A 144 -16.12 -34.76 -12.15
C LYS A 144 -16.63 -33.67 -13.11
N PRO A 145 -17.95 -33.40 -13.12
CA PRO A 145 -18.48 -32.30 -13.92
C PRO A 145 -18.08 -30.96 -13.30
N MET A 146 -18.00 -29.94 -14.15
CA MET A 146 -17.85 -28.56 -13.72
C MET A 146 -19.14 -28.08 -13.03
N GLU A 147 -19.01 -27.23 -12.01
CA GLU A 147 -20.14 -26.54 -11.39
C GLU A 147 -20.87 -25.65 -12.43
N SER A 148 -22.14 -25.34 -12.17
CA SER A 148 -22.90 -24.46 -13.05
C SER A 148 -22.26 -23.07 -13.14
N LYS A 149 -22.47 -22.36 -14.26
CA LYS A 149 -22.02 -20.96 -14.41
C LYS A 149 -22.51 -20.07 -13.28
N THR A 150 -23.74 -20.29 -12.80
CA THR A 150 -24.31 -19.53 -11.68
C THR A 150 -23.54 -19.76 -10.38
N GLU A 151 -23.22 -21.01 -10.05
CA GLU A 151 -22.46 -21.35 -8.85
C GLU A 151 -21.01 -20.83 -8.93
N PHE A 152 -20.39 -20.93 -10.11
CA PHE A 152 -19.08 -20.34 -10.34
C PHE A 152 -19.11 -18.83 -10.16
N ASN A 153 -20.08 -18.15 -10.79
CA ASN A 153 -20.22 -16.70 -10.69
C ASN A 153 -20.50 -16.26 -9.26
N ARG A 154 -21.29 -17.00 -8.48
CA ARG A 154 -21.52 -16.72 -7.06
C ARG A 154 -20.22 -16.59 -6.26
N LYS A 155 -19.20 -17.40 -6.58
CA LYS A 155 -17.91 -17.43 -5.87
C LYS A 155 -16.81 -16.56 -6.50
N TYR A 156 -16.91 -16.19 -7.77
CA TYR A 156 -15.81 -15.55 -8.49
C TYR A 156 -16.20 -14.30 -9.28
N SER A 157 -17.46 -13.88 -9.20
CA SER A 157 -17.86 -12.56 -9.70
C SER A 157 -17.55 -11.50 -8.66
N HIS A 158 -17.20 -10.33 -9.17
CA HIS A 158 -16.84 -9.17 -8.39
C HIS A 158 -17.85 -8.06 -8.64
N ILE A 159 -18.14 -7.26 -7.61
CA ILE A 159 -18.92 -6.03 -7.74
C ILE A 159 -17.96 -4.87 -7.49
N LEU A 160 -17.85 -3.96 -8.45
CA LEU A 160 -17.09 -2.72 -8.27
C LEU A 160 -18.04 -1.55 -8.02
N LYS A 161 -17.80 -0.80 -6.94
CA LYS A 161 -18.59 0.38 -6.58
C LYS A 161 -17.73 1.62 -6.48
N ASP A 162 -18.16 2.69 -7.13
CA ASP A 162 -17.47 3.97 -7.15
C ASP A 162 -17.85 4.89 -5.99
N TYR A 163 -16.86 5.64 -5.53
CA TYR A 163 -16.95 6.67 -4.50
C TYR A 163 -16.15 7.90 -4.94
N GLN A 164 -16.25 9.00 -4.18
CA GLN A 164 -15.42 10.17 -4.43
C GLN A 164 -13.94 9.82 -4.20
N ASN A 165 -13.13 9.92 -5.25
CA ASN A 165 -11.69 9.60 -5.23
C ASN A 165 -11.36 8.17 -4.76
N ALA A 166 -12.32 7.25 -4.80
CA ALA A 166 -12.13 5.87 -4.38
C ALA A 166 -13.04 4.92 -5.16
N PHE A 167 -12.71 3.64 -5.18
CA PHE A 167 -13.63 2.58 -5.56
C PHE A 167 -13.40 1.37 -4.68
N VAL A 168 -14.38 0.48 -4.60
CA VAL A 168 -14.28 -0.75 -3.80
C VAL A 168 -14.59 -1.93 -4.68
N ASP A 169 -13.74 -2.95 -4.61
CA ASP A 169 -13.95 -4.27 -5.18
C ASP A 169 -14.51 -5.19 -4.10
N TYR A 170 -15.67 -5.80 -4.34
CA TYR A 170 -16.29 -6.78 -3.46
C TYR A 170 -16.30 -8.14 -4.14
N ASP A 171 -15.84 -9.16 -3.43
CA ASP A 171 -16.09 -10.56 -3.78
C ASP A 171 -17.02 -11.19 -2.72
N TYR A 172 -17.32 -12.49 -2.84
CA TYR A 172 -18.22 -13.18 -1.92
C TYR A 172 -17.65 -13.36 -0.49
N ARG A 173 -16.36 -13.10 -0.27
CA ARG A 173 -15.65 -13.32 1.01
C ARG A 173 -15.19 -12.01 1.65
N GLY A 174 -15.06 -10.94 0.90
CA GLY A 174 -14.49 -9.72 1.41
C GLY A 174 -14.49 -8.61 0.38
N TYR A 175 -13.67 -7.59 0.66
CA TYR A 175 -13.59 -6.41 -0.19
C TYR A 175 -12.25 -5.70 -0.03
N THR A 176 -11.86 -4.94 -1.06
CA THR A 176 -10.70 -4.07 -1.03
C THR A 176 -11.10 -2.66 -1.42
N ILE A 177 -10.78 -1.68 -0.57
CA ILE A 177 -11.03 -0.26 -0.83
C ILE A 177 -9.78 0.34 -1.46
N TYR A 178 -9.93 0.97 -2.62
CA TYR A 178 -8.89 1.67 -3.36
C TYR A 178 -9.13 3.16 -3.25
N ILE A 179 -8.19 3.92 -2.68
CA ILE A 179 -8.31 5.38 -2.50
C ILE A 179 -7.18 6.07 -3.27
N ASN A 180 -7.51 7.08 -4.08
CA ASN A 180 -6.55 7.99 -4.68
C ASN A 180 -6.59 9.33 -3.96
N SER A 181 -5.56 9.62 -3.16
CA SER A 181 -5.51 10.87 -2.41
C SER A 181 -4.08 11.33 -2.18
N GLY A 182 -3.83 12.64 -2.19
CA GLY A 182 -2.48 13.19 -1.99
C GLY A 182 -1.43 12.63 -2.97
N ARG A 183 -1.81 12.37 -4.23
CA ARG A 183 -0.98 11.74 -5.28
C ARG A 183 -0.42 10.36 -4.89
N ARG A 184 -1.15 9.63 -4.05
CA ARG A 184 -0.83 8.27 -3.60
C ARG A 184 -2.05 7.39 -3.76
N LEU A 185 -1.80 6.09 -3.89
CA LEU A 185 -2.81 5.07 -3.73
C LEU A 185 -2.73 4.48 -2.33
N TYR A 186 -3.89 4.27 -1.73
CA TYR A 186 -4.05 3.53 -0.49
C TYR A 186 -5.00 2.38 -0.75
N HIS A 187 -4.59 1.18 -0.39
CA HIS A 187 -5.46 0.01 -0.42
C HIS A 187 -5.74 -0.44 1.00
N PHE A 188 -7.01 -0.68 1.28
CA PHE A 188 -7.45 -1.30 2.53
C PHE A 188 -8.03 -2.66 2.15
N TRP A 189 -7.23 -3.71 2.32
CA TRP A 189 -7.61 -5.08 2.05
C TRP A 189 -8.33 -5.64 3.26
N GLY A 190 -9.66 -5.76 3.17
CA GLY A 190 -10.47 -6.32 4.23
C GLY A 190 -10.13 -7.80 4.44
N ARG A 191 -10.22 -8.26 5.70
CA ARG A 191 -10.01 -9.67 6.01
C ARG A 191 -11.11 -10.51 5.35
N ASN A 192 -10.70 -11.45 4.50
CA ASN A 192 -11.62 -12.41 3.91
C ASN A 192 -12.28 -13.30 4.96
N GLU A 193 -13.59 -13.42 4.86
CA GLU A 193 -14.40 -14.38 5.59
C GLU A 193 -14.10 -15.81 5.11
N PRO A 194 -14.30 -16.83 5.97
CA PRO A 194 -14.27 -18.22 5.53
C PRO A 194 -15.34 -18.49 4.47
N ASP A 195 -15.07 -19.38 3.51
CA ASP A 195 -16.13 -19.92 2.63
C ASP A 195 -17.01 -20.85 3.46
N THR A 196 -18.26 -20.47 3.71
CA THR A 196 -19.19 -21.25 4.52
C THR A 196 -19.89 -22.34 3.69
N GLY A 197 -19.77 -22.28 2.36
CA GLY A 197 -20.53 -23.12 1.43
C GLY A 197 -22.01 -22.70 1.28
N GLU A 198 -22.48 -21.73 2.05
CA GLU A 198 -23.86 -21.25 1.97
C GLU A 198 -24.08 -20.44 0.68
N ARG A 199 -25.25 -20.63 0.05
CA ARG A 199 -25.61 -19.91 -1.19
C ARG A 199 -25.89 -18.42 -0.97
N THR A 200 -26.15 -18.03 0.28
CA THR A 200 -26.34 -16.64 0.72
C THR A 200 -25.05 -15.85 0.77
N GLN A 201 -23.88 -16.52 0.81
CA GLN A 201 -22.59 -15.86 0.73
C GLN A 201 -22.30 -15.47 -0.74
N THR A 202 -22.54 -14.20 -1.06
CA THR A 202 -22.37 -13.61 -2.40
C THR A 202 -21.74 -12.22 -2.31
N ALA A 203 -21.25 -11.69 -3.44
CA ALA A 203 -20.72 -10.33 -3.48
C ALA A 203 -21.78 -9.26 -3.14
N GLU A 204 -23.04 -9.48 -3.51
CA GLU A 204 -24.15 -8.58 -3.18
C GLU A 204 -24.40 -8.52 -1.66
N ALA A 205 -24.43 -9.69 -1.00
CA ALA A 205 -24.56 -9.75 0.45
C ALA A 205 -23.36 -9.09 1.16
N GLN A 206 -22.16 -9.25 0.60
CA GLN A 206 -20.95 -8.59 1.10
C GLN A 206 -21.06 -7.06 1.00
N VAL A 207 -21.57 -6.53 -0.13
CA VAL A 207 -21.83 -5.09 -0.29
C VAL A 207 -22.78 -4.59 0.78
N GLU A 208 -23.94 -5.23 0.96
CA GLU A 208 -24.94 -4.81 1.95
C GLU A 208 -24.36 -4.79 3.37
N LYS A 209 -23.56 -5.81 3.70
CA LYS A 209 -22.93 -5.97 5.01
C LYS A 209 -21.87 -4.91 5.30
N SER A 210 -20.93 -4.67 4.38
CA SER A 210 -19.77 -3.81 4.65
C SER A 210 -19.92 -2.35 4.20
N GLU A 211 -20.98 -1.99 3.46
CA GLU A 211 -21.23 -0.61 3.03
C GLU A 211 -21.15 0.44 4.16
N PRO A 212 -21.72 0.23 5.37
CA PRO A 212 -21.65 1.22 6.43
C PRO A 212 -20.22 1.48 6.90
N GLU A 213 -19.42 0.41 7.02
CA GLU A 213 -18.02 0.46 7.45
C GLU A 213 -17.15 1.14 6.39
N VAL A 214 -17.30 0.74 5.11
CA VAL A 214 -16.63 1.35 3.97
C VAL A 214 -16.86 2.86 3.93
N ARG A 215 -18.13 3.29 4.07
CA ARG A 215 -18.47 4.73 4.08
C ARG A 215 -17.89 5.45 5.28
N SER A 216 -17.90 4.81 6.45
CA SER A 216 -17.30 5.36 7.66
C SER A 216 -15.79 5.59 7.47
N LEU A 217 -15.06 4.59 6.96
CA LEU A 217 -13.63 4.71 6.70
C LEU A 217 -13.32 5.82 5.69
N LEU A 218 -14.01 5.82 4.53
CA LEU A 218 -13.80 6.82 3.48
C LEU A 218 -14.05 8.26 3.97
N LYS A 219 -14.96 8.46 4.93
CA LYS A 219 -15.25 9.76 5.54
C LYS A 219 -14.16 10.19 6.54
N ARG A 220 -13.59 9.23 7.28
CA ARG A 220 -12.59 9.49 8.34
C ARG A 220 -11.16 9.57 7.79
N PHE A 221 -10.89 8.92 6.66
CA PHE A 221 -9.59 8.89 6.03
C PHE A 221 -9.25 10.21 5.33
N ARG A 222 -8.03 10.68 5.52
CA ARG A 222 -7.43 11.76 4.72
C ARG A 222 -5.92 11.56 4.55
N PRO A 223 -5.32 12.09 3.46
CA PRO A 223 -3.88 12.12 3.33
C PRO A 223 -3.28 13.14 4.30
N ARG A 224 -2.00 12.95 4.63
CA ARG A 224 -1.18 13.90 5.37
C ARG A 224 0.25 13.90 4.82
N LYS A 225 1.02 14.95 5.09
CA LYS A 225 2.43 15.00 4.72
C LYS A 225 3.30 14.28 5.76
N LEU A 226 4.53 13.92 5.36
CA LEU A 226 5.56 13.53 6.32
C LEU A 226 5.78 14.69 7.30
N TYR A 227 5.89 14.37 8.58
CA TYR A 227 5.99 15.30 9.72
C TYR A 227 4.72 16.12 10.02
N GLU A 228 3.61 15.86 9.34
CA GLU A 228 2.32 16.42 9.71
C GLU A 228 1.67 15.53 10.78
N VAL A 229 1.58 16.05 12.01
CA VAL A 229 0.92 15.38 13.14
C VAL A 229 -0.46 16.00 13.37
N PRO A 230 -1.56 15.28 13.08
CA PRO A 230 -2.90 15.77 13.35
C PRO A 230 -3.14 16.02 14.84
N ALA A 231 -3.81 17.12 15.17
CA ALA A 231 -4.14 17.48 16.55
C ALA A 231 -5.38 16.76 17.09
N GLU A 232 -6.21 16.22 16.21
CA GLU A 232 -7.40 15.45 16.61
C GLU A 232 -7.07 13.98 16.85
N GLN A 233 -7.92 13.32 17.64
CA GLN A 233 -7.81 11.89 17.91
C GLN A 233 -7.98 11.07 16.63
N GLY A 234 -7.09 10.09 16.44
CA GLY A 234 -7.16 9.18 15.31
C GLY A 234 -5.93 8.27 15.17
N PHE A 235 -5.85 7.58 14.03
CA PHE A 235 -4.79 6.65 13.71
C PHE A 235 -3.88 7.20 12.61
N CYS A 236 -2.58 7.33 12.88
CA CYS A 236 -1.60 7.77 11.90
C CYS A 236 -1.04 6.62 11.07
N LEU A 237 -1.21 6.71 9.76
CA LEU A 237 -0.54 5.90 8.75
C LEU A 237 0.64 6.69 8.16
N PRO A 238 1.67 6.04 7.58
CA PRO A 238 2.56 6.73 6.66
C PRO A 238 1.74 7.51 5.62
N TYR A 239 1.89 8.83 5.59
CA TYR A 239 1.18 9.74 4.67
C TYR A 239 -0.37 9.71 4.73
N GLY A 240 -0.97 9.03 5.70
CA GLY A 240 -2.42 8.96 5.88
C GLY A 240 -2.84 9.17 7.33
N PHE A 241 -4.11 9.50 7.54
CA PHE A 241 -4.70 9.63 8.87
C PHE A 241 -6.16 9.19 8.84
N ILE A 242 -6.60 8.52 9.90
CA ILE A 242 -7.98 8.09 10.09
C ILE A 242 -8.51 8.77 11.36
N ALA A 243 -9.39 9.76 11.18
CA ALA A 243 -9.95 10.54 12.28
C ALA A 243 -10.96 9.74 13.12
N GLY A 244 -11.15 10.15 14.37
CA GLY A 244 -12.22 9.63 15.24
C GLY A 244 -12.07 8.15 15.59
N ASP A 245 -10.85 7.64 15.54
CA ASP A 245 -10.47 6.31 15.97
C ASP A 245 -10.41 6.23 17.51
N SER A 246 -10.89 5.14 18.09
CA SER A 246 -11.01 5.03 19.56
C SER A 246 -9.66 4.87 20.27
N GLY A 247 -8.65 4.33 19.59
CA GLY A 247 -7.37 3.96 20.20
C GLY A 247 -7.25 2.47 20.55
N ASP A 248 -8.37 1.74 20.42
CA ASP A 248 -8.50 0.33 20.81
C ASP A 248 -8.59 -0.62 19.61
N GLU A 249 -8.59 -0.07 18.39
CA GLU A 249 -8.68 -0.83 17.15
C GLU A 249 -7.48 -1.80 17.03
N PRO A 250 -7.73 -3.04 16.56
CA PRO A 250 -6.66 -4.02 16.37
C PRO A 250 -5.71 -3.53 15.28
N ARG A 251 -4.42 -3.57 15.56
CA ARG A 251 -3.40 -2.95 14.70
C ARG A 251 -2.08 -3.69 14.79
N ASN A 252 -1.32 -3.62 13.72
CA ASN A 252 0.08 -4.04 13.70
C ASN A 252 0.82 -3.15 12.71
N MET A 253 1.65 -2.25 13.21
CA MET A 253 2.30 -1.22 12.41
C MET A 253 3.81 -1.30 12.60
N GLY A 254 4.50 -1.79 11.57
CA GLY A 254 5.94 -1.70 11.41
C GLY A 254 6.25 -0.71 10.30
N VAL A 255 7.16 0.24 10.53
CA VAL A 255 7.55 1.24 9.53
C VAL A 255 9.07 1.33 9.53
N THR A 256 9.68 1.09 8.36
CA THR A 256 11.12 1.28 8.17
C THR A 256 11.38 2.68 7.66
N TYR A 257 12.25 3.40 8.35
CA TYR A 257 12.80 4.67 7.91
C TYR A 257 14.27 4.49 7.49
N ARG A 258 14.72 5.25 6.50
CA ARG A 258 16.13 5.33 6.09
C ARG A 258 16.57 6.78 6.03
N LEU A 259 17.74 7.08 6.60
CA LEU A 259 18.38 8.38 6.48
C LEU A 259 18.84 8.58 5.03
N LYS A 260 18.45 9.69 4.43
CA LYS A 260 19.00 10.16 3.16
C LYS A 260 20.40 10.71 3.43
N ASN A 261 21.34 10.28 2.61
CA ASN A 261 22.70 10.82 2.56
C ASN A 261 22.71 12.21 1.92
#